data_AF-A0A165MNR2-F1
#
_entry.id   AF-A0A165MNR2-F1
#
_cell.length_a   1.000
_cell.length_b   1.000
_cell.length_c   1.000
_cell.angle_alpha   90.00
_cell.angle_beta   90.00
_cell.angle_gamma   90.00
#
_symmetry.space_group_name_H-M   'P 1'
#
loop_
_entity.id
_entity.type
_entity.pdbx_description
1 polymer ?
#
loop_
_entity_poly.entity_id
_entity_poly.type
_entity_poly.pdbx_seq_one_letter_code
_entity_poly.pdbx_strand_id
1 'polypeptide(L)'
;MSYSAPLGVGSRRTTARVSGLKHHCSRLPVDIIEEIISWLPPASLGRWASVDSHFRRRVLGSDGLWERVLQLVSGLPDRPSEIKRPIDYARLVFGTWCFQCKRARAGVAAYELQLRLCDSCRKGLDRVLPMHSGLIPYFWHHGKRLVTTAAYTALKACLQTEDQASLMKFRAAQEKRTSEVMEHARRLYSWEREQTALRRSEQDRLRTVKLQTAIDLLKAEGYGDFVPCFQ
;
A
#
# COMPACT_ATOMS: atom_id res chain seq x y z
N MET A 1 -20.20 -10.31 -1.45
CA MET A 1 -19.35 -11.46 -1.79
C MET A 1 -17.99 -11.25 -1.13
N SER A 2 -17.76 -11.94 -0.02
CA SER A 2 -16.66 -11.68 0.91
C SER A 2 -15.48 -12.59 0.57
N TYR A 3 -14.37 -12.03 0.10
CA TYR A 3 -13.16 -12.79 -0.22
C TYR A 3 -12.41 -13.18 1.07
N SER A 4 -12.57 -14.44 1.49
CA SER A 4 -11.76 -15.06 2.53
C SER A 4 -10.47 -15.65 1.92
N ALA A 5 -9.31 -15.15 2.32
CA ALA A 5 -8.02 -15.79 2.04
C ALA A 5 -7.54 -16.55 3.28
N PRO A 6 -7.20 -17.85 3.21
CA PRO A 6 -6.68 -18.59 4.35
C PRO A 6 -5.19 -18.31 4.58
N LEU A 7 -4.80 -18.13 5.84
CA LEU A 7 -3.41 -18.10 6.29
C LEU A 7 -2.83 -19.51 6.34
N GLY A 8 -1.60 -19.65 5.85
CA GLY A 8 -0.86 -20.92 5.81
C GLY A 8 -0.17 -21.27 7.12
N VAL A 9 -0.03 -22.57 7.34
CA VAL A 9 1.01 -23.21 8.16
C VAL A 9 1.54 -24.38 7.36
N GLY A 10 2.87 -24.50 7.28
CA GLY A 10 3.56 -25.64 6.67
C GLY A 10 4.27 -25.32 5.37
N SER A 11 5.57 -25.04 5.47
CA SER A 11 6.50 -25.05 4.34
C SER A 11 6.50 -26.43 3.68
N ARG A 12 5.78 -26.57 2.57
CA ARG A 12 6.10 -27.54 1.51
C ARG A 12 6.24 -26.73 0.22
N ARG A 13 7.47 -26.64 -0.30
CA ARG A 13 7.73 -26.11 -1.64
C ARG A 13 7.07 -27.05 -2.65
N THR A 14 5.82 -26.78 -3.00
CA THR A 14 5.21 -27.28 -4.23
C THR A 14 5.37 -26.19 -5.28
N THR A 15 6.52 -26.17 -5.94
CA THR A 15 6.68 -25.54 -7.24
C THR A 15 5.89 -26.35 -8.27
N ALA A 16 4.57 -26.21 -8.26
CA ALA A 16 3.68 -26.85 -9.23
C ALA A 16 2.94 -25.77 -10.02
N ARG A 17 3.35 -25.63 -11.28
CA ARG A 17 2.65 -25.04 -12.44
C ARG A 17 2.33 -23.53 -12.40
N VAL A 18 3.36 -22.70 -12.58
CA VAL A 18 3.20 -21.33 -13.13
C VAL A 18 2.93 -21.35 -14.66
N SER A 19 3.00 -22.51 -15.32
CA SER A 19 2.78 -22.61 -16.77
C SER A 19 1.30 -22.47 -17.20
N GLY A 20 0.32 -22.85 -16.37
CA GLY A 20 -1.09 -22.88 -16.78
C GLY A 20 -1.69 -21.50 -17.02
N LEU A 21 -1.50 -20.56 -16.09
CA LEU A 21 -2.13 -19.23 -16.16
C LEU A 21 -1.63 -18.43 -17.38
N LYS A 22 -0.34 -18.53 -17.69
CA LYS A 22 0.26 -17.84 -18.85
C LYS A 22 -0.37 -18.33 -20.16
N HIS A 23 -0.59 -19.64 -20.31
CA HIS A 23 -1.27 -20.21 -21.47
C HIS A 23 -2.75 -19.81 -21.58
N HIS A 24 -3.45 -19.59 -20.46
CA HIS A 24 -4.84 -19.11 -20.48
C HIS A 24 -4.95 -17.61 -20.80
N CYS A 25 -4.05 -16.77 -20.28
CA CYS A 25 -4.01 -15.34 -20.59
C CYS A 25 -3.68 -15.06 -22.06
N SER A 26 -2.95 -15.94 -22.74
CA SER A 26 -2.67 -15.79 -24.18
C SER A 26 -3.84 -16.19 -25.09
N ARG A 27 -4.89 -16.84 -24.55
CA ARG A 27 -6.04 -17.35 -25.33
C ARG A 27 -7.31 -16.52 -25.15
N LEU A 28 -7.39 -15.71 -24.10
CA LEU A 28 -8.53 -14.83 -23.85
C LEU A 28 -8.38 -13.52 -24.65
N PRO A 29 -9.47 -12.96 -25.20
CA PRO A 29 -9.45 -11.62 -25.75
C PRO A 29 -8.97 -10.62 -24.70
N VAL A 30 -8.24 -9.62 -25.17
CA VAL A 30 -7.67 -8.55 -24.33
C VAL A 30 -8.71 -7.91 -23.43
N ASP A 31 -9.88 -7.60 -23.98
CA ASP A 31 -10.93 -6.84 -23.29
C ASP A 31 -11.51 -7.62 -22.11
N ILE A 32 -11.63 -8.95 -22.25
CA ILE A 32 -12.06 -9.84 -21.16
C ILE A 32 -11.03 -9.87 -20.04
N ILE A 33 -9.75 -9.82 -20.38
CA ILE A 33 -8.68 -9.80 -19.38
C ILE A 33 -8.64 -8.45 -18.68
N GLU A 34 -8.84 -7.34 -19.40
CA GLU A 34 -8.97 -6.01 -18.78
C GLU A 34 -10.18 -5.93 -17.84
N GLU A 35 -11.30 -6.52 -18.23
CA GLU A 35 -12.49 -6.65 -17.40
C GLU A 35 -12.17 -7.42 -16.11
N ILE A 36 -11.62 -8.64 -16.22
CA ILE A 36 -11.22 -9.45 -15.06
C ILE A 36 -10.23 -8.70 -14.16
N ILE A 37 -9.22 -8.05 -14.74
CA ILE A 37 -8.19 -7.32 -14.00
C ILE A 37 -8.79 -6.12 -13.26
N SER A 38 -9.83 -5.49 -13.81
CA SER A 38 -10.50 -4.35 -13.17
C SER A 38 -11.16 -4.70 -11.84
N TRP A 39 -11.53 -5.97 -11.64
CA TRP A 39 -12.09 -6.49 -10.39
C TRP A 39 -11.04 -6.95 -9.37
N LEU A 40 -9.74 -6.93 -9.74
CA LEU A 40 -8.68 -7.41 -8.85
C LEU A 40 -8.21 -6.34 -7.86
N PRO A 41 -7.86 -6.73 -6.62
CA PRO A 41 -7.27 -5.79 -5.67
C PRO A 41 -5.96 -5.18 -6.18
N PRO A 42 -5.68 -3.89 -5.92
CA PRO A 42 -4.49 -3.20 -6.44
C PRO A 42 -3.16 -3.92 -6.16
N ALA A 43 -3.03 -4.53 -4.97
CA ALA A 43 -1.85 -5.31 -4.58
C ALA A 43 -1.58 -6.52 -5.50
N SER A 44 -2.62 -7.07 -6.12
CA SER A 44 -2.52 -8.22 -7.01
C SER A 44 -2.12 -7.83 -8.43
N LEU A 45 -2.50 -6.64 -8.92
CA LEU A 45 -2.11 -6.19 -10.27
C LEU A 45 -0.59 -6.10 -10.46
N GLY A 46 0.16 -5.73 -9.43
CA GLY A 46 1.63 -5.73 -9.49
C GLY A 46 2.21 -7.12 -9.77
N ARG A 47 1.58 -8.18 -9.26
CA ARG A 47 1.96 -9.57 -9.57
C ARG A 47 1.55 -9.96 -10.98
N TRP A 48 0.35 -9.57 -11.42
CA TRP A 48 -0.12 -9.81 -12.79
C TRP A 48 0.75 -9.14 -13.84
N ALA A 49 1.20 -7.90 -13.60
CA ALA A 49 2.13 -7.19 -14.47
C ALA A 49 3.52 -7.88 -14.57
N SER A 50 3.83 -8.86 -13.73
CA SER A 50 5.08 -9.65 -13.84
C SER A 50 4.94 -10.93 -14.67
N VAL A 51 3.71 -11.36 -14.98
CA VAL A 51 3.44 -12.64 -15.67
C VAL A 51 3.79 -12.58 -17.16
N ASP A 52 3.54 -11.44 -17.79
CA ASP A 52 3.71 -11.26 -19.24
C ASP A 52 4.06 -9.80 -19.61
N SER A 53 4.95 -9.61 -20.58
CA SER A 53 5.48 -8.30 -20.96
C SER A 53 4.47 -7.41 -21.69
N HIS A 54 3.55 -8.01 -22.44
CA HIS A 54 2.49 -7.29 -23.13
C HIS A 54 1.41 -6.84 -22.14
N PHE A 55 0.98 -7.73 -21.25
CA PHE A 55 0.08 -7.38 -20.14
C PHE A 55 0.69 -6.34 -19.22
N ARG A 56 1.98 -6.44 -18.93
CA ARG A 56 2.70 -5.43 -18.15
C ARG A 56 2.58 -4.05 -18.77
N ARG A 57 2.84 -3.92 -20.07
CA ARG A 57 2.77 -2.60 -20.75
C ARG A 57 1.38 -2.00 -20.65
N ARG A 58 0.35 -2.82 -20.89
CA ARG A 58 -1.06 -2.40 -20.87
C ARG A 58 -1.54 -2.05 -19.46
N VAL A 59 -1.34 -2.93 -18.49
CA VAL A 59 -1.73 -2.71 -17.08
C VAL A 59 -0.98 -1.51 -16.51
N LEU A 60 0.32 -1.38 -16.74
CA LEU A 60 1.08 -0.25 -16.21
C LEU A 60 0.81 1.08 -16.95
N GLY A 61 0.26 1.02 -18.17
CA GLY A 61 -0.03 2.17 -19.02
C GLY A 61 -1.47 2.70 -18.92
N SER A 62 -2.41 1.92 -18.39
CA SER A 62 -3.83 2.29 -18.35
C SER A 62 -4.20 2.99 -17.05
N ASP A 63 -4.25 4.33 -17.06
CA ASP A 63 -4.64 5.11 -15.88
C ASP A 63 -6.10 4.85 -15.50
N GLY A 64 -7.01 4.74 -16.48
CA GLY A 64 -8.43 4.44 -16.23
C GLY A 64 -8.68 3.07 -15.58
N LEU A 65 -7.83 2.07 -15.88
CA LEU A 65 -7.88 0.77 -15.18
C LEU A 65 -7.54 0.96 -13.69
N TRP A 66 -6.48 1.69 -13.38
CA TRP A 66 -6.08 1.92 -11.99
C TRP A 66 -7.08 2.78 -11.23
N GLU A 67 -7.75 3.73 -11.89
CA GLU A 67 -8.83 4.50 -11.28
C GLU A 67 -9.99 3.58 -10.85
N ARG A 68 -10.47 2.72 -11.76
CA ARG A 68 -11.53 1.75 -11.43
C ARG A 68 -11.11 0.83 -10.29
N VAL A 69 -9.90 0.27 -10.35
CA VAL A 69 -9.37 -0.63 -9.32
C VAL A 69 -9.28 0.06 -7.95
N LEU A 70 -8.84 1.32 -7.91
CA LEU A 70 -8.73 2.07 -6.66
C LEU A 70 -10.11 2.40 -6.08
N GLN A 71 -11.10 2.69 -6.92
CA GLN A 71 -12.49 2.95 -6.49
C GLN A 71 -13.16 1.72 -5.84
N LEU A 72 -12.71 0.50 -6.17
CA LEU A 72 -13.21 -0.72 -5.51
C LEU A 72 -12.74 -0.84 -4.04
N VAL A 73 -11.74 -0.05 -3.62
CA VAL A 73 -11.20 -0.14 -2.27
C VAL A 73 -12.01 0.76 -1.33
N SER A 74 -12.88 0.14 -0.55
CA SER A 74 -13.73 0.83 0.42
C SER A 74 -12.91 1.69 1.39
N GLY A 75 -13.37 2.94 1.54
CA GLY A 75 -12.81 3.93 2.47
C GLY A 75 -11.42 4.46 2.12
N LEU A 76 -10.84 4.07 0.98
CA LEU A 76 -9.52 4.56 0.56
C LEU A 76 -9.60 6.08 0.34
N PRO A 77 -8.75 6.89 0.99
CA PRO A 77 -8.68 8.32 0.72
C PRO A 77 -8.41 8.61 -0.76
N ASP A 78 -8.93 9.74 -1.26
CA ASP A 78 -8.68 10.14 -2.63
C ASP A 78 -7.19 10.37 -2.90
N ARG A 79 -6.78 10.11 -4.15
CA ARG A 79 -5.42 10.39 -4.60
C ARG A 79 -5.15 11.89 -4.52
N PRO A 80 -4.05 12.32 -3.87
CA PRO A 80 -3.70 13.73 -3.79
C PRO A 80 -3.15 14.22 -5.14
N SER A 81 -3.28 15.51 -5.41
CA SER A 81 -2.94 16.09 -6.72
C SER A 81 -1.45 16.02 -7.05
N GLU A 82 -0.55 15.93 -6.07
CA GLU A 82 0.89 15.80 -6.33
C GLU A 82 1.26 14.43 -6.91
N ILE A 83 0.46 13.39 -6.63
CA ILE A 83 0.65 12.07 -7.20
C ILE A 83 -0.08 12.03 -8.53
N LYS A 84 0.65 12.32 -9.62
CA LYS A 84 0.08 12.50 -10.96
C LYS A 84 -0.64 11.26 -11.48
N ARG A 85 -0.08 10.07 -11.26
CA ARG A 85 -0.60 8.82 -11.84
C ARG A 85 -1.27 7.94 -10.80
N PRO A 86 -2.43 7.35 -11.11
CA PRO A 86 -3.14 6.45 -10.19
C PRO A 86 -2.30 5.21 -9.84
N ILE A 87 -1.46 4.73 -10.76
CA ILE A 87 -0.54 3.63 -10.46
C ILE A 87 0.49 3.98 -9.37
N ASP A 88 0.99 5.21 -9.34
CA ASP A 88 1.98 5.61 -8.33
C ASP A 88 1.33 5.74 -6.95
N TYR A 89 0.06 6.15 -6.92
CA TYR A 89 -0.76 6.09 -5.71
C TYR A 89 -1.00 4.64 -5.25
N ALA A 90 -1.38 3.76 -6.15
CA ALA A 90 -1.57 2.34 -5.85
C ALA A 90 -0.26 1.70 -5.34
N ARG A 91 0.90 2.06 -5.91
CA ARG A 91 2.21 1.58 -5.46
C ARG A 91 2.59 2.10 -4.09
N LEU A 92 2.27 3.36 -3.78
CA LEU A 92 2.50 3.94 -2.46
C LEU A 92 1.71 3.17 -1.40
N VAL A 93 0.41 3.00 -1.63
CA VAL A 93 -0.52 2.39 -0.67
C VAL A 93 -0.33 0.88 -0.58
N PHE A 94 -0.33 0.15 -1.71
CA PHE A 94 -0.39 -1.31 -1.76
C PHE A 94 0.90 -2.00 -2.20
N GLY A 95 1.90 -1.24 -2.67
CA GLY A 95 3.13 -1.79 -3.20
C GLY A 95 4.04 -2.39 -2.12
N THR A 96 5.00 -3.20 -2.56
CA THR A 96 6.00 -3.82 -1.69
C THR A 96 7.44 -3.46 -2.08
N TRP A 97 7.62 -2.52 -3.01
CA TRP A 97 8.92 -2.14 -3.54
C TRP A 97 9.36 -0.76 -3.05
N CYS A 98 10.68 -0.60 -2.93
CA CYS A 98 11.26 0.66 -2.49
C CYS A 98 11.25 1.63 -3.67
N PHE A 99 10.76 2.85 -3.47
CA PHE A 99 10.72 3.86 -4.51
C PHE A 99 12.12 4.31 -4.94
N GLN A 100 13.09 4.23 -4.04
CA GLN A 100 14.47 4.65 -4.29
C GLN A 100 15.33 3.54 -4.91
N CYS A 101 15.49 2.39 -4.24
CA CYS A 101 16.38 1.33 -4.70
C CYS A 101 15.68 0.20 -5.48
N LYS A 102 14.34 0.26 -5.65
CA LYS A 102 13.51 -0.71 -6.37
C LYS A 102 13.52 -2.15 -5.82
N ARG A 103 14.22 -2.41 -4.71
CA ARG A 103 14.20 -3.71 -4.04
C ARG A 103 12.82 -3.99 -3.45
N ALA A 104 12.43 -5.26 -3.49
CA ALA A 104 11.23 -5.75 -2.81
C ALA A 104 11.38 -5.69 -1.28
N ARG A 105 10.28 -5.91 -0.55
CA ARG A 105 10.19 -5.81 0.91
C ARG A 105 10.55 -4.41 1.41
N ALA A 106 10.09 -3.38 0.71
CA ALA A 106 10.11 -2.05 1.29
C ALA A 106 9.25 -2.03 2.55
N GLY A 107 9.71 -1.29 3.56
CA GLY A 107 9.07 -1.22 4.85
C GLY A 107 7.82 -0.34 4.81
N VAL A 108 7.61 0.40 5.89
CA VAL A 108 6.47 1.30 6.09
C VAL A 108 6.41 2.36 4.98
N ALA A 109 5.18 2.67 4.53
CA ALA A 109 4.93 3.82 3.66
C ALA A 109 5.06 5.12 4.46
N ALA A 110 5.90 6.03 3.99
CA ALA A 110 5.99 7.40 4.48
C ALA A 110 5.08 8.26 3.60
N TYR A 111 3.79 8.34 3.97
CA TYR A 111 2.77 8.98 3.13
C TYR A 111 3.01 10.49 2.96
N GLU A 112 3.57 11.14 3.98
CA GLU A 112 3.96 12.56 3.96
C GLU A 112 5.03 12.84 2.91
N LEU A 113 5.90 11.85 2.67
CA LEU A 113 6.94 11.93 1.64
C LEU A 113 6.48 11.35 0.30
N GLN A 114 5.29 10.75 0.25
CA GLN A 114 4.75 10.01 -0.89
C GLN A 114 5.70 8.89 -1.36
N LEU A 115 6.38 8.23 -0.42
CA LEU A 115 7.40 7.21 -0.71
C LEU A 115 7.19 5.96 0.14
N ARG A 116 7.44 4.80 -0.46
CA ARG A 116 7.70 3.55 0.27
C ARG A 116 9.19 3.26 0.25
N LEU A 117 9.79 3.08 1.43
CA LEU A 117 11.24 2.95 1.58
C LEU A 117 11.60 1.67 2.33
N CYS A 118 12.64 0.97 1.89
CA CYS A 118 13.29 -0.05 2.71
C CYS A 118 14.08 0.61 3.85
N ASP A 119 14.40 -0.16 4.88
CA ASP A 119 15.09 0.38 6.06
C ASP A 119 16.42 1.05 5.74
N SER A 120 17.17 0.52 4.78
CA SER A 120 18.43 1.13 4.33
C SER A 120 18.23 2.51 3.69
N CYS A 121 17.24 2.66 2.80
CA CYS A 121 16.93 3.94 2.16
C CYS A 121 16.36 4.94 3.18
N ARG A 122 15.56 4.47 4.15
CA ARG A 122 15.03 5.32 5.23
C ARG A 122 16.15 5.93 6.10
N LYS A 123 17.23 5.19 6.34
CA LYS A 123 18.41 5.71 7.09
C LYS A 123 19.13 6.84 6.35
N GLY A 124 18.96 6.95 5.04
CA GLY A 124 19.52 8.04 4.22
C GLY A 124 18.65 9.29 4.15
N LEU A 125 17.60 9.39 4.96
CA LEU A 125 16.79 10.61 5.07
C LEU A 125 17.44 11.62 6.02
N ASP A 126 17.25 12.90 5.72
CA ASP A 126 17.75 14.02 6.52
C ASP A 126 16.79 14.38 7.65
N ARG A 127 17.34 14.94 8.73
CA ARG A 127 16.54 15.47 9.85
C ARG A 127 16.07 16.88 9.54
N VAL A 128 14.77 17.11 9.71
CA VAL A 128 14.16 18.44 9.60
C VAL A 128 14.38 19.21 10.90
N LEU A 129 14.91 20.44 10.79
CA LEU A 129 15.02 21.35 11.93
C LEU A 129 13.62 21.76 12.42
N PRO A 130 13.39 21.95 13.73
CA PRO A 130 12.08 22.31 14.26
C PRO A 130 11.43 23.52 13.56
N MET A 131 12.23 24.57 13.30
CA MET A 131 11.79 25.79 12.60
C MET A 131 11.35 25.56 11.13
N HIS A 132 11.74 24.45 10.51
CA HIS A 132 11.36 24.11 9.14
C HIS A 132 10.18 23.13 9.07
N SER A 133 9.72 22.59 10.20
CA SER A 133 8.70 21.53 10.21
C SER A 133 7.32 21.96 9.71
N GLY A 134 7.00 23.26 9.74
CA GLY A 134 5.79 23.80 9.11
C GLY A 134 5.93 24.05 7.61
N LEU A 135 7.16 24.03 7.08
CA LEU A 135 7.47 24.43 5.69
C LEU A 135 7.74 23.24 4.77
N ILE A 136 7.81 22.04 5.31
CA ILE A 136 8.10 20.83 4.52
C ILE A 136 7.41 19.61 5.12
N PRO A 137 6.77 18.76 4.30
CA PRO A 137 6.27 17.48 4.75
C PRO A 137 7.42 16.63 5.33
N TYR A 138 7.14 15.98 6.44
CA TYR A 138 8.12 15.16 7.12
C TYR A 138 7.51 13.84 7.58
N PHE A 139 8.30 12.79 7.50
CA PHE A 139 7.94 11.47 8.03
C PHE A 139 8.42 11.35 9.47
N TRP A 140 7.53 10.98 10.39
CA TRP A 140 7.89 10.77 11.78
C TRP A 140 8.40 9.34 12.01
N HIS A 141 9.62 9.20 12.50
CA HIS A 141 10.18 7.89 12.81
C HIS A 141 11.17 7.93 13.99
N HIS A 142 10.93 7.10 15.01
CA HIS A 142 11.75 7.04 16.24
C HIS A 142 12.09 8.43 16.82
N GLY A 143 11.07 9.28 16.97
CA GLY A 143 11.22 10.62 17.55
C GLY A 143 11.91 11.65 16.64
N LYS A 144 12.13 11.33 15.36
CA LYS A 144 12.79 12.20 14.39
C LYS A 144 11.83 12.57 13.28
N ARG A 145 11.89 13.84 12.84
CA ARG A 145 11.24 14.34 11.63
C ARG A 145 12.19 14.16 10.46
N LEU A 146 11.86 13.27 9.54
CA LEU A 146 12.71 12.87 8.43
C LEU A 146 12.18 13.38 7.10
N VAL A 147 13.08 13.72 6.19
CA VAL A 147 12.76 14.23 4.86
C VAL A 147 13.78 13.75 3.84
N THR A 148 13.44 13.79 2.55
CA THR A 148 14.41 13.49 1.50
C THR A 148 15.45 14.60 1.40
N THR A 149 16.70 14.23 1.15
CA THR A 149 17.81 15.19 0.98
C THR A 149 17.53 16.19 -0.13
N ALA A 150 17.00 15.72 -1.26
CA ALA A 150 16.63 16.59 -2.37
C ALA A 150 15.62 17.67 -1.96
N ALA A 151 14.55 17.30 -1.26
CA ALA A 151 13.54 18.26 -0.84
C ALA A 151 14.07 19.23 0.22
N TYR A 152 14.93 18.77 1.14
CA TYR A 152 15.45 19.63 2.18
C TYR A 152 16.51 20.62 1.69
N THR A 153 17.35 20.19 0.75
CA THR A 153 18.29 21.09 0.07
C THR A 153 17.54 22.14 -0.74
N ALA A 154 16.48 21.76 -1.45
CA ALA A 154 15.63 22.71 -2.18
C ALA A 154 15.00 23.75 -1.23
N LEU A 155 14.44 23.31 -0.09
CA LEU A 155 13.90 24.23 0.92
C LEU A 155 14.96 25.22 1.42
N LYS A 156 16.15 24.72 1.79
CA LYS A 156 17.24 25.56 2.30
C LYS A 156 17.69 26.59 1.27
N ALA A 157 17.78 26.23 0.01
CA ALA A 157 18.08 27.16 -1.07
C ALA A 157 17.01 28.27 -1.20
N CYS A 158 15.72 27.91 -1.13
CA CYS A 158 14.64 28.92 -1.16
C CYS A 158 14.66 29.86 0.05
N LEU A 159 15.07 29.37 1.23
CA LEU A 159 15.15 30.19 2.46
C LEU A 159 16.33 31.16 2.47
N GLN A 160 17.29 31.02 1.57
CA GLN A 160 18.43 31.93 1.41
C GLN A 160 18.11 33.16 0.55
N THR A 161 16.87 33.30 0.05
CA THR A 161 16.46 34.49 -0.71
C THR A 161 16.49 35.75 0.16
N GLU A 162 17.08 36.83 -0.36
CA GLU A 162 17.20 38.11 0.36
C GLU A 162 15.92 38.95 0.29
N ASP A 163 15.06 38.72 -0.71
CA ASP A 163 13.80 39.45 -0.84
C ASP A 163 12.76 38.96 0.19
N GLN A 164 12.45 39.82 1.16
CA GLN A 164 11.50 39.52 2.23
C GLN A 164 10.07 39.26 1.70
N ALA A 165 9.65 39.94 0.64
CA ALA A 165 8.31 39.77 0.07
C ALA A 165 8.17 38.38 -0.58
N SER A 166 9.17 37.95 -1.36
CA SER A 166 9.22 36.60 -1.94
C SER A 166 9.31 35.52 -0.86
N LEU A 167 10.11 35.74 0.19
CA LEU A 167 10.24 34.80 1.30
C LEU A 167 8.91 34.59 2.04
N MET A 168 8.16 35.66 2.31
CA MET A 168 6.84 35.56 2.95
C MET A 168 5.84 34.79 2.09
N LYS A 169 5.76 35.10 0.79
CA LYS A 169 4.89 34.38 -0.16
C LYS A 169 5.27 32.89 -0.24
N PHE A 170 6.56 32.58 -0.30
CA PHE A 170 7.07 31.22 -0.31
C PHE A 170 6.69 30.45 0.96
N ARG A 171 6.89 31.05 2.15
CA ARG A 171 6.53 30.42 3.43
C ARG A 171 5.05 30.11 3.51
N ALA A 172 4.19 31.08 3.21
CA ALA A 172 2.73 30.87 3.23
C ALA A 172 2.30 29.74 2.28
N ALA A 173 2.88 29.69 1.07
CA ALA A 173 2.60 28.62 0.11
C ALA A 173 3.08 27.24 0.62
N GLN A 174 4.26 27.17 1.23
CA GLN A 174 4.79 25.92 1.78
C GLN A 174 4.03 25.45 3.02
N GLU A 175 3.58 26.36 3.89
CA GLU A 175 2.76 26.02 5.05
C GLU A 175 1.44 25.39 4.62
N LYS A 176 0.77 26.03 3.66
CA LYS A 176 -0.46 25.48 3.07
C LYS A 176 -0.22 24.10 2.48
N ARG A 177 0.73 23.97 1.57
CA ARG A 177 1.08 22.68 0.93
C ARG A 177 1.45 21.61 1.97
N THR A 178 2.26 21.96 2.96
CA THR A 178 2.67 21.03 4.01
C THR A 178 1.45 20.56 4.80
N SER A 179 0.56 21.46 5.20
CA SER A 179 -0.65 21.10 5.93
C SER A 179 -1.55 20.14 5.15
N GLU A 180 -1.74 20.36 3.84
CA GLU A 180 -2.55 19.53 2.96
C GLU A 180 -1.96 18.11 2.82
N VAL A 181 -0.66 18.00 2.59
CA VAL A 181 0.05 16.71 2.49
C VAL A 181 0.02 15.96 3.82
N MET A 182 0.26 16.64 4.94
CA MET A 182 0.24 16.02 6.26
C MET A 182 -1.17 15.52 6.63
N GLU A 183 -2.21 16.26 6.28
CA GLU A 183 -3.60 15.84 6.52
C GLU A 183 -3.99 14.64 5.64
N HIS A 184 -3.59 14.63 4.38
CA HIS A 184 -3.76 13.47 3.51
C HIS A 184 -3.08 12.22 4.07
N ALA A 185 -1.84 12.35 4.54
CA ALA A 185 -1.10 11.26 5.17
C ALA A 185 -1.80 10.72 6.42
N ARG A 186 -2.36 11.59 7.27
CA ARG A 186 -3.15 11.16 8.45
C ARG A 186 -4.36 10.31 8.06
N ARG A 187 -5.13 10.74 7.04
CA ARG A 187 -6.28 9.99 6.54
C ARG A 187 -5.85 8.60 6.04
N LEU A 188 -4.73 8.53 5.32
CA LEU A 188 -4.16 7.25 4.87
C LEU A 188 -3.75 6.34 6.03
N TYR A 189 -3.10 6.88 7.07
CA TYR A 189 -2.75 6.08 8.26
C TYR A 189 -3.98 5.59 9.02
N SER A 190 -5.03 6.41 9.16
CA SER A 190 -6.29 5.97 9.78
C SER A 190 -6.89 4.82 9.01
N TRP A 191 -7.03 4.99 7.69
CA TRP A 191 -7.54 3.96 6.81
C TRP A 191 -6.71 2.67 6.87
N GLU A 192 -5.38 2.74 6.81
CA GLU A 192 -4.52 1.54 6.87
C GLU A 192 -4.68 0.78 8.20
N ARG A 193 -4.84 1.51 9.31
CA ARG A 193 -5.12 0.92 10.63
C ARG A 193 -6.47 0.24 10.67
N GLU A 194 -7.51 0.89 10.15
CA GLU A 194 -8.86 0.32 10.05
C GLU A 194 -8.87 -0.95 9.19
N GLN A 195 -8.26 -0.92 8.01
CA GLN A 195 -8.15 -2.10 7.14
C GLN A 195 -7.38 -3.24 7.81
N THR A 196 -6.37 -2.94 8.62
CA THR A 196 -5.62 -3.94 9.37
C THR A 196 -6.47 -4.54 10.49
N ALA A 197 -7.26 -3.72 11.20
CA ALA A 197 -8.19 -4.19 12.20
C ALA A 197 -9.31 -5.06 11.61
N LEU A 198 -9.90 -4.64 10.48
CA LEU A 198 -10.92 -5.41 9.76
C LEU A 198 -10.38 -6.77 9.30
N ARG A 199 -9.18 -6.80 8.69
CA ARG A 199 -8.55 -8.06 8.27
C ARG A 199 -8.27 -9.00 9.44
N ARG A 200 -7.84 -8.46 10.58
CA ARG A 200 -7.63 -9.24 11.81
C ARG A 200 -8.95 -9.82 12.32
N SER A 201 -10.00 -9.00 12.41
CA SER A 201 -11.34 -9.44 12.84
C SER A 201 -11.90 -10.53 11.93
N GLU A 202 -11.73 -10.39 10.61
CA GLU A 202 -12.18 -11.40 9.65
C GLU A 202 -11.39 -12.71 9.81
N GLN A 203 -10.08 -12.65 10.04
CA GLN A 203 -9.28 -13.85 10.31
C GLN A 203 -9.71 -14.55 11.59
N ASP A 204 -9.98 -13.81 12.66
CA ASP A 204 -10.42 -14.37 13.92
C ASP A 204 -11.83 -14.99 13.76
N ARG A 205 -12.75 -14.32 13.07
CA ARG A 205 -14.05 -14.88 12.70
C ARG A 205 -13.91 -16.21 11.94
N LEU A 206 -13.05 -16.26 10.92
CA LEU A 206 -12.82 -17.47 10.14
C LEU A 206 -12.21 -18.60 10.97
N ARG A 207 -11.33 -18.29 11.94
CA ARG A 207 -10.79 -19.28 12.87
C ARG A 207 -11.87 -19.85 13.76
N THR A 208 -12.72 -19.00 14.35
CA THR A 208 -13.85 -19.42 15.17
C THR A 208 -14.82 -20.29 14.39
N VAL A 209 -15.21 -19.89 13.18
CA VAL A 209 -16.10 -20.67 12.32
C VAL A 209 -15.48 -22.04 12.01
N LYS A 210 -14.20 -22.09 11.62
CA LYS A 210 -13.51 -23.36 11.34
C LYS A 210 -13.43 -24.28 12.55
N LEU A 211 -13.13 -23.72 13.73
CA LEU A 211 -13.11 -24.47 14.98
C LEU A 211 -14.50 -25.05 15.28
N GLN A 212 -15.54 -24.23 15.17
CA GLN A 212 -16.92 -24.67 15.41
C GLN A 212 -17.31 -25.80 14.45
N THR A 213 -17.03 -25.64 13.16
CA THR A 213 -17.28 -26.70 12.17
C THR A 213 -16.53 -28.00 12.51
N ALA A 214 -15.28 -27.91 12.98
CA ALA A 214 -14.51 -29.08 13.38
C ALA A 214 -15.12 -29.78 14.61
N ILE A 215 -15.55 -28.99 15.61
CA ILE A 215 -16.25 -29.51 16.79
C ILE A 215 -17.56 -30.21 16.40
N ASP A 216 -18.35 -29.59 15.53
CA ASP A 216 -19.63 -30.14 15.08
C ASP A 216 -19.43 -31.48 14.34
N LEU A 217 -18.39 -31.58 13.51
CA LEU A 217 -18.00 -32.83 12.85
C LEU A 217 -17.58 -33.91 13.85
N LEU A 218 -16.74 -33.58 14.83
CA LEU A 218 -16.30 -34.54 15.86
C LEU A 218 -17.48 -35.08 16.67
N LYS A 219 -18.46 -34.22 17.01
CA LYS A 219 -19.69 -34.64 17.69
C LYS A 219 -20.52 -35.59 16.82
N ALA A 220 -20.68 -35.29 15.53
CA ALA A 220 -21.44 -36.13 14.60
C ALA A 220 -20.81 -37.53 14.42
N GLU A 221 -19.48 -37.62 14.46
CA GLU A 221 -18.72 -38.86 14.37
C GLU A 221 -18.62 -39.63 15.71
N GLY A 222 -19.29 -39.15 16.78
CA GLY A 222 -19.36 -39.83 18.08
C GLY A 222 -18.22 -39.50 19.05
N TYR A 223 -17.36 -38.53 18.73
CA TYR A 223 -16.26 -38.08 19.61
C TYR A 223 -16.66 -36.92 20.53
N GLY A 224 -17.96 -36.72 20.77
CA GLY A 224 -18.50 -35.58 21.53
C GLY A 224 -17.94 -35.47 22.96
N ASP A 225 -17.64 -36.59 23.60
CA ASP A 225 -17.13 -36.65 24.97
C ASP A 225 -15.69 -36.13 25.11
N PHE A 226 -14.94 -36.06 23.99
CA PHE A 226 -13.56 -35.56 23.96
C PHE A 226 -13.48 -34.06 23.62
N VAL A 227 -14.61 -33.42 23.26
CA VAL A 227 -14.69 -32.00 22.90
C VAL A 227 -14.38 -31.04 24.06
N PRO A 228 -14.77 -31.29 25.33
CA PRO A 228 -14.46 -30.40 26.45
C PRO A 228 -12.96 -30.18 26.68
N CYS A 229 -12.10 -31.09 26.21
CA CYS A 229 -10.65 -31.01 26.34
C CYS A 229 -10.00 -29.93 25.46
N PHE A 230 -10.76 -29.30 24.56
CA PHE A 230 -10.27 -28.32 23.58
C PHE A 230 -10.82 -26.90 23.77
N GLN A 231 -11.56 -26.64 24.86
CA GLN A 231 -12.14 -25.33 25.20
C GLN A 231 -11.21 -24.46 26.02
#